data_AF-A0A959Y410-F1
#
_entry.id   AF-A0A959Y410-F1
#
_cell.length_a   1.000
_cell.length_b   1.000
_cell.length_c   1.000
_cell.angle_alpha   90.00
_cell.angle_beta   90.00
_cell.angle_gamma   90.00
#
_symmetry.space_group_name_H-M   'P 1'
#
loop_
_entity.id
_entity.type
_entity.pdbx_description
1 polymer ?
#
loop_
_entity_poly.entity_id
_entity_poly.type
_entity_poly.pdbx_seq_one_letter_code
_entity_poly.pdbx_strand_id
1 'polypeptide(L)' 'YLGNLLELKALGKDDRFLFLSDAAYLSLRPEQRQRLQQHGQLVPVPVPTIEAVGGGSVRCMLAENFLEPLSE' A
#
# COMPACT_ATOMS: atom_id res chain seq x y z
N TYR A 1 0.41 10.83 3.26
CA TYR A 1 0.59 9.93 4.43
C TYR A 1 1.65 8.87 4.12
N LEU A 2 2.91 9.07 4.53
CA LEU A 2 4.03 8.25 4.01
C LEU A 2 4.14 6.84 4.61
N GLY A 3 3.60 6.62 5.81
CA GLY A 3 3.60 5.30 6.46
C GLY A 3 2.37 4.44 6.16
N ASN A 4 1.43 4.93 5.36
CA ASN A 4 0.16 4.24 5.10
C ASN A 4 0.23 3.33 3.87
N LEU A 5 1.25 2.48 3.87
CA LEU A 5 1.58 1.54 2.80
C LEU A 5 1.13 0.12 3.16
N LEU A 6 0.86 -0.69 2.15
CA LEU A 6 0.44 -2.08 2.30
C LEU A 6 1.36 -2.99 1.48
N GLU A 7 1.95 -4.00 2.13
CA GLU A 7 2.68 -5.07 1.45
C GLU A 7 1.72 -6.22 1.12
N LEU A 8 1.70 -6.66 -0.14
CA LEU A 8 0.98 -7.85 -0.58
C LEU A 8 1.95 -8.81 -1.26
N LYS A 9 1.78 -10.10 -0.97
CA LYS A 9 2.50 -11.19 -1.64
C LYS A 9 1.59 -11.84 -2.68
N ALA A 10 2.11 -12.08 -3.87
CA ALA A 10 1.37 -12.85 -4.87
C ALA A 10 1.20 -14.32 -4.42
N LEU A 11 -0.01 -14.86 -4.56
CA LEU A 11 -0.29 -16.25 -4.24
C LEU A 11 0.58 -17.18 -5.11
N GLY A 12 1.28 -18.11 -4.46
CA GLY A 12 2.13 -19.09 -5.15
C GLY A 12 3.41 -18.52 -5.78
N LYS A 13 3.78 -17.26 -5.51
CA LYS A 13 5.02 -16.63 -5.98
C LYS A 13 5.73 -15.90 -4.84
N ASP A 14 7.02 -15.62 -5.00
CA ASP A 14 7.79 -14.82 -4.04
C ASP A 14 7.74 -13.31 -4.31
N ASP A 15 7.02 -12.89 -5.35
CA ASP A 15 6.83 -11.48 -5.68
C ASP A 15 6.07 -10.73 -4.57
N ARG A 16 6.64 -9.58 -4.16
CA ARG A 16 6.08 -8.67 -3.17
C ARG A 16 5.80 -7.32 -3.80
N PHE A 17 4.68 -6.73 -3.41
CA PHE A 17 4.22 -5.45 -3.91
C PHE A 17 3.93 -4.52 -2.73
N LEU A 18 4.44 -3.30 -2.81
CA LEU A 18 4.24 -2.25 -1.82
C LEU A 18 3.31 -1.20 -2.43
N PHE A 19 2.05 -1.22 -2.00
CA PHE A 19 1.04 -0.26 -2.42
C PHE A 19 1.13 1.01 -1.57
N LEU A 20 1.14 2.17 -2.21
CA LEU A 20 1.20 3.49 -1.59
C LEU A 20 0.46 4.51 -2.45
N SER A 21 0.04 5.65 -1.89
CA SER A 21 -0.62 6.68 -2.70
C SER A 21 0.37 7.36 -3.66
N ASP A 22 -0.14 7.93 -4.75
CA ASP A 22 0.68 8.77 -5.64
C ASP A 22 1.37 9.91 -4.87
N ALA A 23 0.65 10.57 -3.96
CA ALA A 23 1.21 11.61 -3.11
C ALA A 23 2.36 11.08 -2.25
N ALA A 24 2.23 9.86 -1.70
CA ALA A 24 3.30 9.22 -0.96
C ALA A 24 4.51 8.91 -1.87
N TYR A 25 4.28 8.34 -3.05
CA TYR A 25 5.34 8.02 -4.00
C TYR A 25 6.14 9.25 -4.44
N LEU A 26 5.45 10.36 -4.76
CA LEU A 26 6.06 11.62 -5.17
C LEU A 26 6.83 12.31 -4.04
N SER A 27 6.38 12.14 -2.80
CA SER A 27 7.05 12.71 -1.61
C SER A 27 8.33 11.97 -1.21
N LEU A 28 8.51 10.72 -1.66
CA LEU A 28 9.71 9.94 -1.37
C LEU A 28 10.88 10.44 -2.22
N ARG A 29 12.02 10.66 -1.56
CA ARG A 29 13.31 10.90 -2.23
C ARG A 29 13.76 9.64 -2.98
N PRO A 30 14.55 9.77 -4.06
CA PRO A 30 15.01 8.61 -4.84
C PRO A 30 15.67 7.51 -3.98
N GLU A 31 16.52 7.89 -3.03
CA GLU A 31 17.17 6.97 -2.09
C GLU A 31 16.18 6.21 -1.18
N GLN A 32 15.06 6.83 -0.80
CA GLN A 32 14.01 6.18 0.00
C GLN A 32 13.22 5.19 -0.86
N ARG A 33 12.94 5.53 -2.12
CA ARG A 33 12.32 4.60 -3.07
C ARG A 33 13.21 3.39 -3.30
N GLN A 34 14.50 3.61 -3.52
CA GLN A 34 15.47 2.53 -3.72
C GLN A 34 15.52 1.57 -2.52
N ARG A 35 15.52 2.11 -1.30
CA ARG A 35 15.46 1.30 -0.07
C ARG A 35 14.16 0.51 0.02
N LEU A 36 13.02 1.12 -0.28
CA LEU A 36 11.73 0.42 -0.26
C LEU A 36 11.62 -0.66 -1.35
N GLN A 37 12.21 -0.44 -2.52
CA GLN A 37 12.25 -1.41 -3.61
C GLN A 37 12.99 -2.70 -3.25
N GLN A 38 13.81 -2.71 -2.19
CA GLN A 38 14.43 -3.93 -1.65
C GLN A 38 13.40 -4.86 -0.99
N HIS A 39 12.23 -4.35 -0.60
CA HIS A 39 11.18 -5.09 0.09
C HIS A 39 10.03 -5.50 -0.84
N GLY A 40 9.90 -4.85 -2.01
CA GLY A 40 8.89 -5.18 -3.00
C GLY A 40 8.76 -4.12 -4.09
N GLN A 41 8.05 -4.44 -5.17
CA GLN A 41 7.76 -3.49 -6.23
C GLN A 41 6.84 -2.38 -5.69
N LEU A 42 7.24 -1.12 -5.84
CA LEU A 42 6.39 0.03 -5.49
C LEU A 42 5.23 0.13 -6.51
N VAL A 43 4.00 0.20 -6.01
CA VAL A 43 2.77 0.34 -6.79
C VAL A 43 2.02 1.59 -6.33
N PRO A 44 2.23 2.74 -7.01
CA PRO A 44 1.49 3.97 -6.73
C PRO A 44 0.00 3.80 -7.06
N VAL A 45 -0.88 4.27 -6.18
CA VAL A 45 -2.34 4.20 -6.34
C VAL A 45 -2.92 5.61 -6.20
N PRO A 46 -3.70 6.09 -7.19
CA PRO A 46 -4.38 7.38 -7.09
C PRO A 46 -5.55 7.28 -6.11
N VAL A 47 -5.42 7.90 -4.92
CA VAL A 47 -6.49 8.00 -3.90
C VAL A 47 -6.78 9.45 -3.48
N PRO A 48 -6.90 10.41 -4.42
CA PRO A 48 -6.93 11.85 -4.10
C PRO A 48 -8.10 12.26 -3.21
N THR A 49 -9.29 11.70 -3.41
CA THR A 49 -10.48 12.02 -2.60
C THR A 49 -10.28 11.60 -1.14
N ILE A 50 -9.71 10.41 -0.92
CA ILE A 50 -9.48 9.87 0.43
C ILE A 50 -8.44 10.70 1.18
N GLU A 51 -7.38 11.13 0.50
CA GLU A 51 -6.34 11.97 1.10
C GLU A 51 -6.82 13.40 1.38
N ALA A 52 -7.55 14.01 0.44
CA ALA A 52 -7.97 15.40 0.53
C ALA A 52 -9.18 15.62 1.44
N VAL A 53 -10.12 14.67 1.47
CA VAL A 53 -11.40 14.81 2.20
C VAL A 53 -11.43 13.94 3.46
N GLY A 54 -10.95 12.70 3.37
CA GLY A 54 -11.06 11.71 4.45
C GLY A 54 -9.85 11.63 5.38
N GLY A 55 -8.73 12.27 5.04
CA GLY A 55 -7.48 12.19 5.81
C GLY A 55 -6.85 10.79 5.84
N GLY A 56 -7.25 9.90 4.93
CA GLY A 56 -6.75 8.52 4.84
C GLY A 56 -5.73 8.34 3.71
N SER A 57 -5.31 7.11 3.47
CA SER A 57 -4.52 6.70 2.30
C SER A 57 -4.74 5.20 2.03
N VAL A 58 -3.89 4.58 1.21
CA VAL A 58 -4.13 3.24 0.63
C VAL A 58 -4.43 2.16 1.68
N ARG A 59 -3.60 2.03 2.72
CA ARG A 59 -3.84 1.03 3.78
C ARG A 59 -5.13 1.30 4.55
N CYS A 60 -5.50 2.57 4.77
CA CYS A 60 -6.74 2.91 5.50
C CYS A 60 -8.02 2.48 4.76
N MET A 61 -7.95 2.18 3.47
CA MET A 61 -9.11 1.75 2.67
C MET A 61 -9.40 0.25 2.78
N LEU A 62 -8.58 -0.50 3.50
CA LEU A 62 -8.64 -1.95 3.55
C LEU A 62 -8.80 -2.44 4.99
N ALA A 63 -9.61 -3.48 5.15
CA ALA A 63 -9.71 -4.26 6.36
C ALA A 63 -9.02 -5.61 6.11
N GLU A 64 -7.92 -5.86 6.82
CA GLU A 64 -7.15 -7.11 6.78
C GLU A 64 -7.91 -8.21 7.53
N ASN A 65 -9.07 -8.61 7.00
CA ASN A 65 -9.95 -9.58 7.63
C ASN A 65 -9.47 -11.01 7.33
N PHE A 66 -8.98 -11.69 8.37
CA PHE A 66 -8.50 -13.07 8.31
C PHE A 66 -9.43 -14.06 9.05
N LEU A 67 -10.67 -13.66 9.32
CA LEU A 67 -11.65 -14.53 9.95
C LEU A 67 -12.11 -15.63 8.97
N GLU A 68 -12.38 -16.82 9.51
CA GLU A 68 -13.02 -17.88 8.73
C GLU A 68 -14.45 -17.47 8.35
N PRO A 69 -14.93 -17.86 7.15
CA PRO A 69 -16.32 -17.65 6.78
C PRO A 69 -17.23 -18.29 7.82
N LEU A 70 -18.32 -17.61 8.19
CA LEU A 70 -19.36 -18.24 9.00
C LEU A 70 -19.92 -19.43 8.21
N SER A 71 -19.84 -20.62 8.80
CA SER A 71 -20.57 -21.80 8.31
C SER A 71 -22.07 -21.51 8.37
N GLU A 72 -22.78 -21.69 7.26
CA GLU A 72 -24.26 -21.63 7.20
C GLU A 72 -24.91 -22.64 8.16
#